data_AF-A0A354HSY2-F1
#
_entry.id   AF-A0A354HSY2-F1
#
_cell.length_a   1.000
_cell.length_b   1.000
_cell.length_c   1.000
_cell.angle_alpha   90.00
_cell.angle_beta   90.00
_cell.angle_gamma   90.00
#
_symmetry.space_group_name_H-M   'P 1'
#
loop_
_entity.id
_entity.type
_entity.pdbx_description
1 polymer ?
#
loop_
_entity_poly.entity_id
_entity_poly.type
_entity_poly.pdbx_seq_one_letter_code
_entity_poly.pdbx_strand_id
1 'polypeptide(L)'
;MDDGRLIYQKIERIRQLRPDMVLVAGGIDGGTVSHVVEIAEILAASDPHPRLGTGYKLPVIYCGNSAARDQVGELLAAKTDLKFLANIRPVLEKEELGPAREEIHNLFMGHVMAQAPGYKQLLAWTHAPIMPTPAAVGKIIQTLARENDINIIGVDIGGATTDIFSVFDQVFNRTVSANLGMSYSICNVLVETGADNILRWLPFTIEPAELKNRIRNKMIRPTTIPHTLEDLLIEQAIAREALSLAFAHHKTLAVGLRGVQRQRTIGEAFQQSSGEETLVDMMALEMLVGSGGCLSHAPRRVQSAMIDDRWLPASGGYPAGGGQHFHDAAAGGALRHSSPGGGPGL
;
A
#
# COMPACT_ATOMS: atom_id res chain seq x y z
N MET A 1 -1.57 14.09 16.16
CA MET A 1 -1.11 14.98 17.26
C MET A 1 -1.38 16.44 16.92
N ASP A 2 -1.25 16.85 15.66
CA ASP A 2 -1.72 18.16 15.19
C ASP A 2 -3.11 18.05 14.51
N ASP A 3 -4.13 17.75 15.32
CA ASP A 3 -5.52 17.57 14.87
C ASP A 3 -6.49 18.54 15.55
N GLY A 4 -5.95 19.60 16.17
CA GLY A 4 -6.72 20.64 16.88
C GLY A 4 -7.36 20.20 18.20
N ARG A 5 -7.22 18.92 18.61
CA ARG A 5 -7.83 18.39 19.83
C ARG A 5 -7.08 18.82 21.08
N LEU A 6 -7.81 18.95 22.19
CA LEU A 6 -7.24 19.16 23.51
C LEU A 6 -6.53 17.89 24.00
N ILE A 7 -5.52 18.04 24.88
CA ILE A 7 -4.70 16.91 25.35
C ILE A 7 -5.54 15.77 25.93
N TYR A 8 -6.53 16.07 26.79
CA TYR A 8 -7.37 15.03 27.39
C TYR A 8 -8.18 14.24 26.34
N GLN A 9 -8.61 14.89 25.24
CA GLN A 9 -9.33 14.23 24.15
C GLN A 9 -8.41 13.31 23.36
N LYS A 10 -7.15 13.72 23.15
CA LYS A 10 -6.12 12.87 22.52
C LYS A 10 -5.87 11.63 23.37
N ILE A 11 -5.72 11.81 24.69
CA ILE A 11 -5.49 10.72 25.65
C ILE A 11 -6.65 9.72 25.60
N GLU A 12 -7.88 10.20 25.72
CA GLU A 12 -9.07 9.35 25.68
C GLU A 12 -9.19 8.60 24.35
N ARG A 13 -8.93 9.28 23.23
CA ARG A 13 -8.99 8.66 21.90
C ARG A 13 -7.93 7.57 21.75
N ILE A 14 -6.69 7.83 22.13
CA ILE A 14 -5.59 6.84 22.04
C ILE A 14 -5.90 5.62 22.89
N ARG A 15 -6.41 5.82 24.11
CA ARG A 15 -6.83 4.73 25.01
C ARG A 15 -7.85 3.78 24.37
N GLN A 16 -8.72 4.29 23.50
CA GLN A 16 -9.77 3.51 22.83
C GLN A 16 -9.31 2.78 21.55
N LEU A 17 -8.18 3.15 20.94
CA LEU A 17 -7.80 2.67 19.60
C LEU A 17 -7.39 1.19 19.53
N ARG A 18 -7.02 0.58 20.67
CA ARG A 18 -6.46 -0.78 20.76
C ARG A 18 -5.47 -1.11 19.63
N PRO A 19 -4.35 -0.39 19.52
CA PRO A 19 -3.41 -0.55 18.41
C PRO A 19 -2.66 -1.89 18.49
N ASP A 20 -2.25 -2.45 17.34
CA ASP A 20 -1.32 -3.58 17.34
C ASP A 20 0.14 -3.14 17.58
N MET A 21 0.45 -1.87 17.29
CA MET A 21 1.78 -1.25 17.44
C MET A 21 1.66 0.28 17.40
N VAL A 22 2.61 1.00 18.01
CA VAL A 22 2.76 2.46 17.87
C VAL A 22 4.17 2.81 17.36
N LEU A 23 4.25 3.69 16.36
CA LEU A 23 5.51 4.31 15.92
C LEU A 23 5.55 5.75 16.44
N VAL A 24 6.57 6.08 17.23
CA VAL A 24 6.87 7.43 17.70
C VAL A 24 8.08 7.95 16.93
N ALA A 25 7.90 9.03 16.19
CA ALA A 25 8.97 9.69 15.45
C ALA A 25 8.77 11.21 15.49
N GLY A 26 9.85 11.96 15.30
CA GLY A 26 9.82 13.41 15.29
C GLY A 26 11.12 14.02 15.80
N GLY A 27 11.39 15.25 15.35
CA GLY A 27 12.64 15.96 15.60
C GLY A 27 13.82 15.43 14.79
N ILE A 28 14.61 16.34 14.24
CA ILE A 28 15.94 16.00 13.69
C ILE A 28 16.92 15.75 14.84
N ASP A 29 17.99 15.01 14.58
CA ASP A 29 19.07 14.82 15.54
C ASP A 29 19.80 16.15 15.79
N GLY A 30 20.05 16.46 17.07
CA GLY A 30 20.58 17.78 17.49
C GLY A 30 19.54 18.92 17.48
N GLY A 31 18.30 18.64 17.09
CA GLY A 31 17.18 19.58 17.14
C GLY A 31 16.40 19.56 18.46
N THR A 32 15.20 20.14 18.44
CA THR A 32 14.31 20.19 19.61
C THR A 32 13.84 18.81 20.06
N VAL A 33 13.89 18.57 21.37
CA VAL A 33 13.47 17.33 22.03
C VAL A 33 12.05 17.40 22.59
N SER A 34 11.59 18.57 23.04
CA SER A 34 10.32 18.74 23.78
C SER A 34 9.11 18.12 23.09
N HIS A 35 8.93 18.37 21.80
CA HIS A 35 7.75 17.89 21.06
C HIS A 35 7.65 16.36 21.00
N VAL A 36 8.77 15.65 20.80
CA VAL A 36 8.72 14.18 20.70
C VAL A 36 8.55 13.53 22.08
N VAL A 37 9.02 14.20 23.14
CA VAL A 37 8.81 13.78 24.53
C VAL A 37 7.34 13.98 24.93
N GLU A 38 6.72 15.09 24.57
CA GLU A 38 5.27 15.33 24.80
C GLU A 38 4.41 14.22 24.17
N ILE A 39 4.78 13.74 22.97
CA ILE A 39 4.10 12.60 22.33
C ILE A 39 4.23 11.33 23.19
N ALA A 40 5.41 11.08 23.75
CA ALA A 40 5.64 9.94 24.64
C ALA A 40 4.87 10.07 25.96
N GLU A 41 4.76 11.28 26.53
CA GLU A 41 3.96 11.55 27.73
C GLU A 41 2.47 11.27 27.49
N ILE A 42 1.91 11.76 26.37
CA ILE A 42 0.52 11.49 25.98
C ILE A 42 0.30 9.99 25.83
N LEU A 43 1.21 9.27 25.16
CA LEU A 43 1.12 7.82 25.00
C LEU A 43 1.17 7.11 26.36
N ALA A 44 2.09 7.49 27.24
CA ALA A 44 2.25 6.93 28.57
C ALA A 44 1.03 7.18 29.48
N ALA A 45 0.34 8.31 29.33
CA ALA A 45 -0.88 8.67 30.05
C ALA A 45 -2.14 8.00 29.47
N SER A 46 -2.12 7.71 28.17
CA SER A 46 -3.22 7.03 27.49
C SER A 46 -3.31 5.56 27.87
N ASP A 47 -2.17 4.91 28.09
CA ASP A 47 -2.03 3.48 28.41
C ASP A 47 -2.87 2.58 27.48
N PRO A 48 -2.70 2.70 26.15
CA PRO A 48 -3.48 1.92 25.21
C PRO A 48 -3.12 0.44 25.29
N HIS A 49 -4.14 -0.40 25.28
CA HIS A 49 -3.96 -1.86 25.36
C HIS A 49 -3.93 -2.48 23.96
N PRO A 50 -3.03 -3.45 23.70
CA PRO A 50 -2.97 -4.07 22.38
C PRO A 50 -4.25 -4.86 22.08
N ARG A 51 -4.60 -4.95 20.79
CA ARG A 51 -5.76 -5.72 20.32
C ARG A 51 -5.61 -7.22 20.55
N LEU A 52 -4.38 -7.72 20.40
CA LEU A 52 -4.08 -9.14 20.37
C LEU A 52 -3.38 -9.57 21.66
N GLY A 53 -4.07 -10.38 22.48
CA GLY A 53 -3.50 -11.09 23.63
C GLY A 53 -3.62 -10.36 24.97
N THR A 54 -4.20 -11.02 25.97
CA THR A 54 -4.13 -10.61 27.37
C THR A 54 -2.74 -10.95 27.92
N GLY A 55 -1.93 -9.93 28.22
CA GLY A 55 -0.59 -10.09 28.81
C GLY A 55 0.59 -9.67 27.93
N TYR A 56 0.37 -9.20 26.71
CA TYR A 56 1.41 -8.59 25.89
C TYR A 56 1.54 -7.10 26.20
N LYS A 57 2.78 -6.61 26.34
CA LYS A 57 3.05 -5.17 26.31
C LYS A 57 2.85 -4.68 24.88
N LEU A 58 2.29 -3.47 24.73
CA LEU A 58 2.13 -2.83 23.43
C LEU A 58 3.50 -2.61 22.78
N PRO A 59 3.74 -3.09 21.55
CA PRO A 59 4.97 -2.78 20.83
C PRO A 59 5.03 -1.29 20.48
N VAL A 60 6.10 -0.62 20.88
CA VAL A 60 6.36 0.78 20.57
C VAL A 60 7.73 0.91 19.92
N ILE A 61 7.78 1.44 18.70
CA ILE A 61 9.03 1.77 18.03
C ILE A 61 9.29 3.27 18.19
N TYR A 62 10.45 3.64 18.71
CA TYR A 62 10.94 5.01 18.72
C TYR A 62 11.99 5.23 17.64
N CYS A 63 11.73 6.15 16.71
CA CYS A 63 12.62 6.55 15.62
C CYS A 63 12.73 8.08 15.49
N GLY A 64 12.69 8.81 16.61
CA GLY A 64 12.85 10.26 16.64
C GLY A 64 14.25 10.71 17.05
N ASN A 65 14.36 12.00 17.39
CA ASN A 65 15.58 12.64 17.87
C ASN A 65 16.31 11.80 18.92
N SER A 66 17.55 11.39 18.59
CA SER A 66 18.41 10.56 19.43
C SER A 66 18.62 11.10 20.86
N ALA A 67 18.63 12.43 21.05
CA ALA A 67 18.79 13.05 22.37
C ALA A 67 17.58 12.89 23.30
N ALA A 68 16.41 12.50 22.76
CA ALA A 68 15.20 12.30 23.55
C ALA A 68 15.06 10.87 24.09
N ARG A 69 15.94 9.94 23.69
CA ARG A 69 15.79 8.51 23.96
C ARG A 69 15.71 8.19 25.45
N ASP A 70 16.51 8.84 26.28
CA ASP A 70 16.53 8.62 27.73
C ASP A 70 15.18 8.98 28.37
N GLN A 71 14.67 10.19 28.08
CA GLN A 71 13.38 10.68 28.59
C GLN A 71 12.22 9.81 28.10
N VAL A 72 12.23 9.41 26.82
CA VAL A 72 11.22 8.51 26.26
C VAL A 72 11.30 7.11 26.92
N GLY A 73 12.52 6.63 27.19
CA GLY A 73 12.77 5.38 27.90
C GLY A 73 12.17 5.38 29.30
N GLU A 74 12.41 6.43 30.07
CA GLU A 74 11.85 6.62 31.42
C GLU A 74 10.31 6.56 31.40
N LEU A 75 9.67 7.17 30.39
CA LEU A 75 8.21 7.23 30.28
C LEU A 75 7.57 5.91 29.84
N LEU A 76 8.21 5.19 28.91
CA LEU A 76 7.54 4.10 28.16
C LEU A 76 8.10 2.70 28.42
N ALA A 77 9.38 2.53 28.79
CA ALA A 77 10.01 1.20 28.85
C ALA A 77 9.38 0.26 29.90
N ALA A 78 8.87 0.82 31.01
CA ALA A 78 8.19 0.03 32.02
C ALA A 78 6.83 -0.51 31.53
N LYS A 79 6.11 0.27 30.72
CA LYS A 79 4.71 0.00 30.32
C LYS A 79 4.59 -0.72 28.98
N THR A 80 5.56 -0.53 28.08
CA THR A 80 5.49 -0.97 26.68
C THR A 80 6.66 -1.88 26.32
N ASP A 81 6.58 -2.55 25.18
CA ASP A 81 7.72 -3.22 24.55
C ASP A 81 8.41 -2.20 23.64
N LEU A 82 9.24 -1.35 24.25
CA LEU A 82 9.85 -0.19 23.61
C LEU A 82 11.14 -0.59 22.89
N LYS A 83 11.22 -0.28 21.60
CA LYS A 83 12.42 -0.47 20.77
C LYS A 83 12.90 0.85 20.19
N PHE A 84 14.17 1.16 20.39
CA PHE A 84 14.82 2.33 19.79
C PHE A 84 15.48 1.94 18.46
N LEU A 85 15.22 2.72 17.41
CA LEU A 85 15.86 2.60 16.10
C LEU A 85 16.49 3.94 15.69
N ALA A 86 17.20 3.93 14.56
CA ALA A 86 17.73 5.14 13.93
C ALA A 86 16.60 6.14 13.66
N ASN A 87 16.91 7.43 13.75
CA ASN A 87 15.96 8.49 13.45
C ASN A 87 15.52 8.39 11.98
N ILE A 88 14.22 8.37 11.70
CA ILE A 88 13.73 8.29 10.31
C ILE A 88 14.08 9.53 9.48
N ARG A 89 14.39 10.65 10.14
CA ARG A 89 14.83 11.89 9.52
C ARG A 89 15.90 12.57 10.39
N PRO A 90 17.15 12.06 10.38
CA PRO A 90 18.23 12.59 11.23
C PRO A 90 18.53 14.07 10.98
N VAL A 91 18.41 14.51 9.73
CA VAL A 91 18.52 15.92 9.30
C VAL A 91 17.39 16.23 8.32
N LEU A 92 17.11 17.51 8.05
CA LEU A 92 15.98 17.89 7.21
C LEU A 92 16.07 17.30 5.79
N GLU A 93 17.28 17.19 5.26
CA GLU A 93 17.54 16.79 3.88
C GLU A 93 17.72 15.29 3.68
N LYS A 94 17.65 14.48 4.75
CA LYS A 94 17.94 13.04 4.71
C LYS A 94 16.87 12.23 5.44
N GLU A 95 16.33 11.22 4.77
CA GLU A 95 15.47 10.20 5.37
C GLU A 95 16.20 8.86 5.49
N GLU A 96 16.00 8.17 6.61
CA GLU A 96 16.52 6.83 6.89
C GLU A 96 15.38 5.87 7.25
N LEU A 97 14.53 5.55 6.27
CA LEU A 97 13.28 4.81 6.50
C LEU A 97 13.47 3.29 6.65
N GLY A 98 14.61 2.75 6.19
CA GLY A 98 14.87 1.31 6.10
C GLY A 98 14.67 0.57 7.42
N PRO A 99 15.39 0.93 8.50
CA PRO A 99 15.29 0.25 9.79
C PRO A 99 13.88 0.26 10.38
N ALA A 100 13.18 1.41 10.30
CA ALA A 100 11.82 1.53 10.80
C ALA A 100 10.84 0.64 10.01
N ARG A 101 10.97 0.61 8.67
CA ARG A 101 10.13 -0.24 7.80
C ARG A 101 10.36 -1.73 8.09
N GLU A 102 11.60 -2.15 8.28
CA GLU A 102 11.94 -3.52 8.60
C GLU A 102 11.35 -3.94 9.95
N GLU A 103 11.44 -3.10 10.98
CA GLU A 103 10.88 -3.43 12.29
C GLU A 103 9.36 -3.46 12.30
N ILE A 104 8.71 -2.51 11.63
CA ILE A 104 7.25 -2.51 11.42
C ILE A 104 6.83 -3.83 10.77
N HIS A 105 7.57 -4.28 9.77
CA HIS A 105 7.31 -5.53 9.07
C HIS A 105 7.48 -6.75 10.00
N ASN A 106 8.56 -6.79 10.78
CA ASN A 106 8.83 -7.88 11.73
C ASN A 106 7.75 -7.96 12.82
N LEU A 107 7.34 -6.82 13.39
CA LEU A 107 6.27 -6.77 14.39
C LEU A 107 4.94 -7.22 13.80
N PHE A 108 4.61 -6.79 12.57
CA PHE A 108 3.41 -7.24 11.88
C PHE A 108 3.41 -8.76 11.64
N MET A 109 4.55 -9.34 11.23
CA MET A 109 4.67 -10.80 11.06
C MET A 109 4.55 -11.55 12.40
N GLY A 110 5.34 -11.15 13.40
CA GLY A 110 5.45 -11.85 14.68
C GLY A 110 4.22 -11.73 15.57
N HIS A 111 3.50 -10.60 15.51
CA HIS A 111 2.35 -10.35 16.38
C HIS A 111 1.00 -10.55 15.68
N VAL A 112 0.86 -10.08 14.43
CA VAL A 112 -0.44 -10.10 13.74
C VAL A 112 -0.57 -11.37 12.89
N MET A 113 0.36 -11.61 11.97
CA MET A 113 0.26 -12.76 11.06
C MET A 113 0.47 -14.10 11.74
N ALA A 114 1.32 -14.17 12.77
CA ALA A 114 1.51 -15.40 13.56
C ALA A 114 0.20 -15.94 14.18
N GLN A 115 -0.82 -15.07 14.34
CA GLN A 115 -2.14 -15.43 14.85
C GLN A 115 -3.16 -15.72 13.75
N ALA A 116 -2.80 -15.52 12.47
CA ALA A 116 -3.68 -15.78 11.35
C ALA A 116 -3.97 -17.30 11.24
N PRO A 117 -5.25 -17.70 11.02
CA PRO A 117 -5.62 -19.09 10.84
C PRO A 117 -4.77 -19.76 9.75
N GLY A 118 -4.20 -20.93 10.07
CA GLY A 118 -3.37 -21.70 9.14
C GLY A 118 -1.91 -21.24 9.02
N TYR A 119 -1.51 -20.09 9.57
CA TYR A 119 -0.13 -19.58 9.42
C TYR A 119 0.93 -20.55 9.96
N LYS A 120 0.72 -21.11 11.16
CA LYS A 120 1.64 -22.09 11.76
C LYS A 120 1.79 -23.36 10.91
N GLN A 121 0.70 -23.80 10.29
CA GLN A 121 0.70 -24.98 9.42
C GLN A 121 1.45 -24.69 8.12
N LEU A 122 1.20 -23.54 7.50
CA LEU A 122 1.92 -23.09 6.31
C LEU A 122 3.42 -22.97 6.59
N LEU A 123 3.80 -22.37 7.72
CA LEU A 123 5.21 -22.24 8.11
C LEU A 123 5.91 -23.59 8.26
N ALA A 124 5.20 -24.61 8.77
CA ALA A 124 5.74 -25.97 8.87
C ALA A 124 5.89 -26.68 7.50
N TRP A 125 5.20 -26.20 6.47
CA TRP A 125 5.26 -26.76 5.12
C TRP A 125 6.32 -26.10 4.22
N THR A 126 6.85 -24.94 4.60
CA THR A 126 7.78 -24.18 3.77
C THR A 126 9.20 -24.21 4.33
N HIS A 127 10.19 -24.46 3.47
CA HIS A 127 11.62 -24.37 3.84
C HIS A 127 12.15 -22.93 3.83
N ALA A 128 11.37 -21.97 3.33
CA ALA A 128 11.71 -20.55 3.28
C ALA A 128 10.77 -19.74 4.19
N PRO A 129 11.23 -18.59 4.72
CA PRO A 129 10.36 -17.65 5.44
C PRO A 129 9.18 -17.19 4.56
N ILE A 130 8.01 -17.06 5.17
CA ILE A 130 6.81 -16.54 4.49
C ILE A 130 7.02 -15.06 4.19
N MET A 131 6.93 -14.69 2.91
CA MET A 131 7.01 -13.31 2.46
C MET A 131 5.61 -12.75 2.22
N PRO A 132 5.28 -11.53 2.68
CA PRO A 132 4.01 -10.90 2.34
C PRO A 132 3.94 -10.55 0.86
N THR A 133 2.74 -10.59 0.29
CA THR A 133 2.47 -10.20 -1.10
C THR A 133 3.10 -8.86 -1.47
N PRO A 134 2.94 -7.76 -0.70
CA PRO A 134 3.53 -6.49 -1.12
C PRO A 134 5.06 -6.47 -1.13
N ALA A 135 5.71 -7.28 -0.28
CA ALA A 135 7.17 -7.40 -0.31
C ALA A 135 7.63 -8.24 -1.52
N ALA A 136 6.89 -9.29 -1.85
CA ALA A 136 7.17 -10.14 -3.02
C ALA A 136 6.97 -9.35 -4.32
N VAL A 137 5.82 -8.69 -4.51
CA VAL A 137 5.54 -7.86 -5.69
C VAL A 137 6.55 -6.71 -5.78
N GLY A 138 6.85 -6.01 -4.68
CA GLY A 138 7.86 -4.95 -4.68
C GLY A 138 9.25 -5.42 -5.10
N LYS A 139 9.65 -6.65 -4.75
CA LYS A 139 10.91 -7.26 -5.23
C LYS A 139 10.86 -7.59 -6.72
N ILE A 140 9.73 -8.10 -7.21
CA ILE A 140 9.53 -8.39 -8.64
C ILE A 140 9.66 -7.10 -9.46
N ILE A 141 8.96 -6.03 -9.07
CA ILE A 141 9.00 -4.73 -9.77
C ILE A 141 10.41 -4.14 -9.79
N GLN A 142 11.11 -4.11 -8.66
CA GLN A 142 12.50 -3.62 -8.61
C GLN A 142 13.45 -4.48 -9.46
N THR A 143 13.23 -5.79 -9.48
CA THR A 143 14.06 -6.70 -10.28
C THR A 143 13.84 -6.46 -11.77
N LEU A 144 12.58 -6.36 -12.21
CA LEU A 144 12.24 -6.04 -13.60
C LEU A 144 12.79 -4.68 -14.03
N ALA A 145 12.62 -3.65 -13.20
CA ALA A 145 13.15 -2.30 -13.48
C ALA A 145 14.66 -2.32 -13.69
N ARG A 146 15.40 -2.99 -12.79
CA ARG A 146 16.86 -3.04 -12.81
C ARG A 146 17.41 -3.91 -13.93
N GLU A 147 16.80 -5.07 -14.20
CA GLU A 147 17.27 -6.00 -15.23
C GLU A 147 17.05 -5.47 -16.64
N ASN A 148 16.01 -4.67 -16.84
CA ASN A 148 15.67 -4.09 -18.15
C ASN A 148 16.10 -2.62 -18.29
N ASP A 149 16.56 -1.98 -17.20
CA ASP A 149 16.84 -0.54 -17.11
C ASP A 149 15.67 0.33 -17.58
N ILE A 150 14.48 0.07 -17.01
CA ILE A 150 13.22 0.71 -17.41
C ILE A 150 12.48 1.39 -16.26
N ASN A 151 11.66 2.37 -16.63
CA ASN A 151 10.65 2.95 -15.74
C ASN A 151 9.38 2.11 -15.73
N ILE A 152 8.92 1.74 -14.52
CA ILE A 152 7.85 0.77 -14.34
C ILE A 152 6.87 1.19 -13.26
N ILE A 153 5.59 0.93 -13.49
CA ILE A 153 4.54 0.98 -12.47
C ILE A 153 4.04 -0.44 -12.23
N GLY A 154 3.88 -0.81 -10.97
CA GLY A 154 3.23 -2.04 -10.55
C GLY A 154 2.01 -1.73 -9.71
N VAL A 155 0.92 -2.46 -9.91
CA VAL A 155 -0.30 -2.32 -9.10
C VAL A 155 -0.77 -3.67 -8.61
N ASP A 156 -1.20 -3.73 -7.35
CA ASP A 156 -1.75 -4.94 -6.74
C ASP A 156 -3.04 -4.58 -6.01
N ILE A 157 -4.18 -4.95 -6.61
CA ILE A 157 -5.51 -4.66 -6.06
C ILE A 157 -6.10 -5.90 -5.39
N GLY A 158 -6.18 -5.85 -4.06
CA GLY A 158 -6.70 -6.91 -3.23
C GLY A 158 -8.15 -6.69 -2.80
N GLY A 159 -8.62 -7.57 -1.91
CA GLY A 159 -9.96 -7.46 -1.33
C GLY A 159 -10.10 -6.30 -0.34
N ALA A 160 -9.02 -5.92 0.34
CA ALA A 160 -9.03 -4.87 1.37
C ALA A 160 -8.18 -3.64 1.00
N THR A 161 -7.06 -3.85 0.31
CA THR A 161 -6.07 -2.82 0.05
C THR A 161 -5.64 -2.82 -1.41
N THR A 162 -5.15 -1.68 -1.86
CA THR A 162 -4.50 -1.52 -3.16
C THR A 162 -3.09 -0.98 -2.94
N ASP A 163 -2.09 -1.71 -3.42
CA ASP A 163 -0.70 -1.29 -3.42
C ASP A 163 -0.33 -0.73 -4.81
N ILE A 164 0.39 0.40 -4.80
CA ILE A 164 0.99 0.98 -6.00
C ILE A 164 2.49 1.04 -5.78
N PHE A 165 3.22 0.56 -6.77
CA PHE A 165 4.67 0.53 -6.86
C PHE A 165 5.10 1.36 -8.06
N SER A 166 6.17 2.11 -7.93
CA SER A 166 6.82 2.77 -9.06
C SER A 166 8.33 2.68 -8.92
N VAL A 167 9.00 2.53 -10.06
CA VAL A 167 10.42 2.77 -10.21
C VAL A 167 10.60 3.75 -11.34
N PHE A 168 11.08 4.95 -11.02
CA PHE A 168 11.44 5.97 -11.99
C PHE A 168 12.86 6.43 -11.71
N ASP A 169 13.70 6.50 -12.73
CA ASP A 169 15.13 6.84 -12.60
C ASP A 169 15.83 6.01 -11.51
N GLN A 170 15.52 4.71 -11.46
CA GLN A 170 16.01 3.75 -10.45
C GLN A 170 15.59 4.04 -8.99
N VAL A 171 14.66 4.98 -8.77
CA VAL A 171 14.09 5.29 -7.45
C VAL A 171 12.82 4.50 -7.23
N PHE A 172 12.83 3.59 -6.25
CA PHE A 172 11.66 2.79 -5.88
C PHE A 172 10.77 3.50 -4.85
N ASN A 173 9.49 3.66 -5.19
CA ASN A 173 8.43 4.11 -4.29
C ASN A 173 7.33 3.07 -4.19
N ARG A 174 6.76 2.95 -2.99
CA ARG A 174 5.58 2.12 -2.72
C ARG A 174 4.61 2.89 -1.84
N THR A 175 3.33 2.82 -2.17
CA THR A 175 2.24 3.31 -1.34
C THR A 175 1.17 2.25 -1.21
N VAL A 176 0.52 2.22 -0.04
CA VAL A 176 -0.62 1.35 0.21
C VAL A 176 -1.85 2.20 0.52
N SER A 177 -2.92 1.98 -0.23
CA SER A 177 -4.24 2.53 0.07
C SER A 177 -5.02 1.51 0.89
N ALA A 178 -4.92 1.65 2.21
CA ALA A 178 -5.47 0.69 3.17
C ALA A 178 -7.01 0.54 3.11
N ASN A 179 -7.69 1.53 2.53
CA ASN A 179 -9.15 1.60 2.49
C ASN A 179 -9.73 1.40 1.09
N LEU A 180 -8.91 1.11 0.07
CA LEU A 180 -9.36 0.92 -1.29
C LEU A 180 -9.13 -0.54 -1.69
N GLY A 181 -10.20 -1.31 -1.86
CA GLY A 181 -10.11 -2.72 -2.20
C GLY A 181 -11.46 -3.27 -2.69
N MET A 182 -11.43 -4.44 -3.31
CA MET A 182 -12.55 -4.97 -4.10
C MET A 182 -13.52 -5.86 -3.32
N SER A 183 -13.36 -5.96 -2.01
CA SER A 183 -14.21 -6.81 -1.16
C SER A 183 -14.47 -6.15 0.19
N TYR A 184 -13.59 -6.33 1.16
CA TYR A 184 -13.74 -5.85 2.53
C TYR A 184 -13.85 -4.33 2.66
N SER A 185 -13.39 -3.57 1.67
CA SER A 185 -13.35 -2.10 1.68
C SER A 185 -14.03 -1.48 0.45
N ILE A 186 -14.81 -2.24 -0.33
CA ILE A 186 -15.39 -1.77 -1.60
C ILE A 186 -16.36 -0.58 -1.45
N CYS A 187 -17.05 -0.44 -0.32
CA CYS A 187 -17.90 0.72 -0.04
C CYS A 187 -17.08 2.01 0.20
N ASN A 188 -15.82 1.91 0.67
CA ASN A 188 -14.99 3.10 0.81
C ASN A 188 -14.62 3.65 -0.57
N VAL A 189 -14.35 2.78 -1.55
CA VAL A 189 -14.17 3.19 -2.96
C VAL A 189 -15.39 3.97 -3.44
N LEU A 190 -16.60 3.45 -3.20
CA LEU A 190 -17.85 4.14 -3.52
C LEU A 190 -18.00 5.49 -2.82
N VAL A 191 -17.62 5.60 -1.55
CA VAL A 191 -17.70 6.86 -0.79
C VAL A 191 -16.71 7.89 -1.32
N GLU A 192 -15.48 7.47 -1.64
CA GLU A 192 -14.42 8.36 -2.12
C GLU A 192 -14.64 8.81 -3.57
N THR A 193 -15.06 7.90 -4.48
CA THR A 193 -15.27 8.24 -5.89
C THR A 193 -16.67 8.79 -6.18
N GLY A 194 -17.69 8.39 -5.41
CA GLY A 194 -19.09 8.68 -5.70
C GLY A 194 -19.70 7.78 -6.78
N ALA A 195 -21.02 7.62 -6.75
CA ALA A 195 -21.73 6.69 -7.64
C ALA A 195 -21.60 7.06 -9.12
N ASP A 196 -21.62 8.35 -9.46
CA ASP A 196 -21.63 8.83 -10.85
C ASP A 196 -20.34 8.46 -11.60
N ASN A 197 -19.20 8.47 -10.91
CA ASN A 197 -17.91 8.07 -11.47
C ASN A 197 -17.83 6.56 -11.76
N ILE A 198 -18.63 5.74 -11.08
CA ILE A 198 -18.75 4.30 -11.36
C ILE A 198 -19.74 4.10 -12.51
N LEU A 199 -20.90 4.75 -12.46
CA LEU A 199 -22.00 4.59 -13.43
C LEU A 199 -21.57 4.89 -14.87
N ARG A 200 -20.71 5.90 -15.08
CA ARG A 200 -20.23 6.29 -16.42
C ARG A 200 -19.51 5.17 -17.19
N TRP A 201 -19.00 4.15 -16.51
CA TRP A 201 -18.30 3.03 -17.14
C TRP A 201 -19.22 1.89 -17.55
N LEU A 202 -20.47 1.91 -17.09
CA LEU A 202 -21.40 0.81 -17.34
C LEU A 202 -22.05 0.99 -18.72
N PRO A 203 -22.09 -0.04 -19.56
CA PRO A 203 -22.74 0.00 -20.86
C PRO A 203 -24.28 -0.16 -20.76
N PHE A 204 -24.83 -0.02 -19.56
CA PHE A 204 -26.25 -0.17 -19.24
C PHE A 204 -26.65 0.81 -18.14
N THR A 205 -27.94 1.08 -18.04
CA THR A 205 -28.50 1.95 -17.01
C THR A 205 -28.85 1.13 -15.77
N ILE A 206 -28.44 1.63 -14.60
CA ILE A 206 -28.79 1.07 -13.29
C ILE A 206 -29.09 2.22 -12.33
N GLU A 207 -30.12 2.07 -11.50
CA GLU A 207 -30.47 3.06 -10.50
C GLU A 207 -29.35 3.19 -9.45
N PRO A 208 -28.94 4.41 -9.03
CA PRO A 208 -27.88 4.59 -8.05
C PRO A 208 -28.13 3.87 -6.73
N ALA A 209 -29.39 3.72 -6.32
CA ALA A 209 -29.77 2.96 -5.13
C ALA A 209 -29.49 1.46 -5.28
N GLU A 210 -29.72 0.90 -6.47
CA GLU A 210 -29.45 -0.50 -6.77
C GLU A 210 -27.94 -0.78 -6.79
N LEU A 211 -27.15 0.09 -7.46
CA LEU A 211 -25.69 0.00 -7.47
C LEU A 211 -25.14 -0.02 -6.03
N LYS A 212 -25.58 0.91 -5.18
CA LYS A 212 -25.18 0.97 -3.76
C LYS A 212 -25.52 -0.32 -3.01
N ASN A 213 -26.68 -0.91 -3.27
CA ASN A 213 -27.09 -2.16 -2.63
C ASN A 213 -26.22 -3.34 -3.08
N ARG A 214 -25.89 -3.46 -4.37
CA ARG A 214 -24.99 -4.50 -4.90
C ARG A 214 -23.59 -4.39 -4.26
N ILE A 215 -23.03 -3.18 -4.17
CA ILE A 215 -21.73 -2.91 -3.53
C ILE A 215 -21.75 -3.30 -2.04
N ARG A 216 -22.80 -2.92 -1.30
CA ARG A 216 -22.95 -3.29 0.11
C ARG A 216 -23.06 -4.80 0.31
N ASN A 217 -23.80 -5.48 -0.56
CA ASN A 217 -23.93 -6.94 -0.51
C ASN A 217 -22.57 -7.63 -0.71
N LYS A 218 -21.74 -7.13 -1.65
CA LYS A 218 -20.36 -7.61 -1.85
C LYS A 218 -19.51 -7.40 -0.59
N MET A 219 -19.59 -6.25 0.07
CA MET A 219 -18.84 -6.00 1.32
C MET A 219 -19.23 -6.97 2.45
N ILE A 220 -20.53 -7.27 2.59
CA ILE A 220 -21.03 -8.19 3.63
C ILE A 220 -20.65 -9.64 3.29
N ARG A 221 -20.49 -9.98 2.01
CA ARG A 221 -20.09 -11.31 1.53
C ARG A 221 -18.82 -11.22 0.68
N PRO A 222 -17.66 -10.90 1.29
CA PRO A 222 -16.45 -10.52 0.56
C PRO A 222 -15.85 -11.63 -0.30
N THR A 223 -16.25 -12.88 -0.09
CA THR A 223 -15.78 -14.06 -0.83
C THR A 223 -16.63 -14.39 -2.07
N THR A 224 -17.72 -13.65 -2.33
CA THR A 224 -18.50 -13.88 -3.56
C THR A 224 -17.72 -13.43 -4.78
N ILE A 225 -17.94 -14.09 -5.90
CA ILE A 225 -17.44 -13.70 -7.21
C ILE A 225 -18.61 -13.18 -8.07
N PRO A 226 -18.37 -12.42 -9.15
CA PRO A 226 -19.44 -12.07 -10.07
C PRO A 226 -20.12 -13.31 -10.65
N HIS A 227 -21.44 -13.41 -10.50
CA HIS A 227 -22.24 -14.51 -11.07
C HIS A 227 -22.92 -14.12 -12.39
N THR A 228 -23.08 -12.81 -12.63
CA THR A 228 -23.69 -12.26 -13.84
C THR A 228 -22.70 -11.34 -14.57
N LEU A 229 -22.94 -11.09 -15.85
CA LEU A 229 -22.15 -10.14 -16.62
C LEU A 229 -22.29 -8.71 -16.07
N GLU A 230 -23.47 -8.32 -15.59
CA GLU A 230 -23.70 -7.02 -14.95
C GLU A 230 -22.85 -6.85 -13.70
N ASP A 231 -22.82 -7.84 -12.81
CA ASP A 231 -22.00 -7.79 -11.60
C ASP A 231 -20.52 -7.70 -11.94
N LEU A 232 -20.07 -8.42 -12.98
CA LEU A 232 -18.70 -8.35 -13.44
C LEU A 232 -18.36 -6.94 -13.92
N LEU A 233 -19.22 -6.33 -14.74
CA LEU A 233 -19.00 -4.98 -15.27
C LEU A 233 -19.02 -3.93 -14.15
N ILE A 234 -19.88 -4.09 -13.15
CA ILE A 234 -19.89 -3.24 -11.94
C ILE A 234 -18.58 -3.38 -11.16
N GLU A 235 -18.11 -4.60 -10.89
CA GLU A 235 -16.84 -4.81 -10.19
C GLU A 235 -15.65 -4.27 -10.99
N GLN A 236 -15.64 -4.40 -12.32
CA GLN A 236 -14.59 -3.80 -13.17
C GLN A 236 -14.62 -2.27 -13.15
N ALA A 237 -15.82 -1.66 -13.18
CA ALA A 237 -15.96 -0.21 -13.05
C ALA A 237 -15.45 0.30 -11.70
N ILE A 238 -15.73 -0.43 -10.61
CA ILE A 238 -15.25 -0.07 -9.26
C ILE A 238 -13.74 -0.27 -9.15
N ALA A 239 -13.18 -1.35 -9.71
CA ALA A 239 -11.73 -1.60 -9.71
C ALA A 239 -10.97 -0.45 -10.38
N ARG A 240 -11.50 0.04 -11.50
CA ARG A 240 -10.95 1.19 -12.20
C ARG A 240 -10.94 2.46 -11.35
N GLU A 241 -12.02 2.74 -10.62
CA GLU A 241 -12.07 3.89 -9.71
C GLU A 241 -11.14 3.72 -8.50
N ALA A 242 -11.07 2.52 -7.91
CA ALA A 242 -10.16 2.21 -6.81
C ALA A 242 -8.69 2.41 -7.21
N LEU A 243 -8.31 1.90 -8.38
CA LEU A 243 -6.98 2.05 -8.95
C LEU A 243 -6.67 3.52 -9.26
N SER A 244 -7.63 4.25 -9.85
CA SER A 244 -7.47 5.69 -10.10
C SER A 244 -7.22 6.49 -8.82
N LEU A 245 -7.96 6.22 -7.74
CA LEU A 245 -7.78 6.88 -6.46
C LEU A 245 -6.43 6.51 -5.83
N ALA A 246 -6.09 5.22 -5.82
CA ALA A 246 -4.83 4.73 -5.27
C ALA A 246 -3.61 5.32 -6.01
N PHE A 247 -3.69 5.42 -7.34
CA PHE A 247 -2.63 6.02 -8.14
C PHE A 247 -2.50 7.53 -7.92
N ALA A 248 -3.62 8.26 -7.83
CA ALA A 248 -3.58 9.69 -7.51
C ALA A 248 -2.91 9.94 -6.16
N HIS A 249 -3.25 9.14 -5.15
CA HIS A 249 -2.60 9.18 -3.84
C HIS A 249 -1.11 8.83 -3.93
N HIS A 250 -0.74 7.82 -4.72
CA HIS A 250 0.65 7.46 -4.96
C HIS A 250 1.47 8.65 -5.48
N LYS A 251 0.95 9.38 -6.47
CA LYS A 251 1.64 10.56 -7.04
C LYS A 251 1.89 11.67 -6.02
N THR A 252 1.01 11.84 -5.02
CA THR A 252 1.23 12.81 -3.94
C THR A 252 2.31 12.43 -2.95
N LEU A 253 2.65 11.13 -2.85
CA LEU A 253 3.63 10.60 -1.90
C LEU A 253 4.97 10.25 -2.55
N ALA A 254 4.95 9.87 -3.83
CA ALA A 254 6.15 9.67 -4.64
C ALA A 254 6.65 11.03 -5.14
N VAL A 255 7.19 11.83 -4.22
CA VAL A 255 7.78 13.15 -4.47
C VAL A 255 9.23 13.17 -4.00
N GLY A 256 10.05 14.08 -4.54
CA GLY A 256 11.42 14.28 -4.07
C GLY A 256 11.50 14.78 -2.62
N LEU A 257 12.66 14.62 -1.98
CA LEU A 257 12.89 15.06 -0.60
C LEU A 257 12.69 16.58 -0.43
N ARG A 258 11.82 16.96 0.52
CA ARG A 258 11.60 18.36 0.89
C ARG A 258 12.82 18.93 1.62
N GLY A 259 13.36 20.05 1.13
CA GLY A 259 14.44 20.80 1.79
C GLY A 259 15.82 20.57 1.18
N VAL A 260 15.98 19.66 0.22
CA VAL A 260 17.23 19.54 -0.53
C VAL A 260 17.41 20.80 -1.38
N GLN A 261 18.30 21.70 -0.97
CA GLN A 261 18.89 22.69 -1.88
C GLN A 261 19.64 21.90 -2.96
N ARG A 262 18.96 21.57 -4.06
CA ARG A 262 19.66 21.20 -5.29
C ARG A 262 20.62 22.37 -5.58
N GLN A 263 21.90 22.11 -5.78
CA GLN A 263 22.81 23.10 -6.38
C GLN A 263 22.28 23.38 -7.79
N ARG A 264 21.42 24.39 -7.93
CA ARG A 264 20.75 24.72 -9.18
C ARG A 264 21.48 25.83 -9.89
N THR A 265 21.68 25.66 -11.19
CA THR A 265 22.06 26.75 -12.09
C THR A 265 20.90 27.74 -12.25
N ILE A 266 21.21 29.02 -12.45
CA ILE A 266 20.25 30.14 -12.54
C ILE A 266 19.09 29.88 -13.52
N GLY A 267 19.30 29.07 -14.55
CA GLY A 267 18.27 28.68 -15.53
C GLY A 267 17.16 27.76 -14.98
N GLU A 268 17.46 26.90 -14.01
CA GLU A 268 16.49 25.96 -13.43
C GLU A 268 15.56 26.62 -12.41
N ALA A 269 15.91 27.82 -11.92
CA ALA A 269 15.08 28.59 -11.00
C ALA A 269 13.86 29.24 -11.69
N PHE A 270 13.91 29.44 -13.02
CA PHE A 270 12.86 30.11 -13.78
C PHE A 270 11.79 29.17 -14.35
N GLN A 271 12.02 27.85 -14.37
CA GLN A 271 11.04 26.86 -14.84
C GLN A 271 10.06 26.37 -13.77
N GLN A 272 10.14 26.89 -12.54
CA GLN A 272 9.23 26.45 -11.47
C GLN A 272 7.80 26.96 -11.68
N SER A 273 6.97 26.06 -12.23
CA SER A 273 5.56 26.00 -11.91
C SER A 273 5.42 25.67 -10.42
N SER A 274 4.57 26.40 -9.71
CA SER A 274 4.37 26.32 -8.27
C SER A 274 3.64 25.04 -7.83
N GLY A 275 4.30 23.87 -7.89
CA GLY A 275 3.76 22.59 -7.45
C GLY A 275 4.86 21.58 -7.06
N GLU A 276 4.55 20.71 -6.11
CA GLU A 276 5.39 19.56 -5.76
C GLU A 276 5.35 18.57 -6.94
N GLU A 277 6.44 18.46 -7.70
CA GLU A 277 6.51 17.53 -8.82
C GLU A 277 6.73 16.10 -8.31
N THR A 278 5.76 15.25 -8.63
CA THR A 278 5.85 13.80 -8.45
C THR A 278 7.00 13.21 -9.26
N LEU A 279 7.66 12.19 -8.70
CA LEU A 279 8.67 11.38 -9.39
C LEU A 279 8.06 10.52 -10.51
N VAL A 280 6.73 10.41 -10.57
CA VAL A 280 6.01 9.57 -11.54
C VAL A 280 5.72 10.36 -12.82
N ASP A 281 6.59 10.20 -13.82
CA ASP A 281 6.40 10.73 -15.17
C ASP A 281 5.71 9.70 -16.09
N MET A 282 4.43 9.91 -16.39
CA MET A 282 3.69 9.00 -17.26
C MET A 282 4.17 8.98 -18.72
N MET A 283 4.87 10.01 -19.17
CA MET A 283 5.44 10.04 -20.53
C MET A 283 6.69 9.17 -20.63
N ALA A 284 7.37 8.93 -19.51
CA ALA A 284 8.55 8.09 -19.42
C ALA A 284 8.23 6.65 -18.98
N LEU A 285 6.95 6.30 -18.78
CA LEU A 285 6.54 4.96 -18.36
C LEU A 285 6.72 3.95 -19.52
N GLU A 286 7.45 2.88 -19.26
CA GLU A 286 7.73 1.85 -20.27
C GLU A 286 6.97 0.55 -19.99
N MET A 287 6.68 0.25 -18.73
CA MET A 287 5.98 -0.98 -18.35
C MET A 287 4.96 -0.74 -17.24
N LEU A 288 3.80 -1.37 -17.40
CA LEU A 288 2.78 -1.49 -16.37
C LEU A 288 2.56 -2.97 -16.02
N VAL A 289 2.63 -3.29 -14.73
CA VAL A 289 2.39 -4.63 -14.20
C VAL A 289 1.17 -4.60 -13.30
N GLY A 290 0.17 -5.43 -13.61
CA GLY A 290 -1.05 -5.58 -12.82
C GLY A 290 -1.10 -6.91 -12.08
N SER A 291 -1.44 -6.86 -10.80
CA SER A 291 -1.72 -8.01 -9.92
C SER A 291 -3.04 -7.80 -9.19
N GLY A 292 -3.66 -8.90 -8.77
CA GLY A 292 -4.90 -8.88 -8.01
C GLY A 292 -6.01 -9.67 -8.66
N GLY A 293 -7.00 -10.06 -7.86
CA GLY A 293 -8.05 -10.99 -8.29
C GLY A 293 -8.85 -10.49 -9.48
N CYS A 294 -9.23 -9.21 -9.50
CA CYS A 294 -10.02 -8.62 -10.57
C CYS A 294 -9.25 -8.44 -11.89
N LEU A 295 -7.92 -8.31 -11.83
CA LEU A 295 -7.06 -8.21 -13.01
C LEU A 295 -6.71 -9.60 -13.55
N SER A 296 -6.37 -10.53 -12.67
CA SER A 296 -5.89 -11.89 -13.04
C SER A 296 -7.02 -12.78 -13.56
N HIS A 297 -8.24 -12.62 -13.04
CA HIS A 297 -9.40 -13.43 -13.41
C HIS A 297 -10.36 -12.72 -14.37
N ALA A 298 -9.93 -11.61 -14.97
CA ALA A 298 -10.73 -10.97 -16.01
C ALA A 298 -10.94 -11.95 -17.18
N PRO A 299 -12.18 -12.16 -17.67
CA PRO A 299 -12.44 -13.14 -18.73
C PRO A 299 -11.62 -12.95 -20.00
N ARG A 300 -11.24 -11.70 -20.30
CA ARG A 300 -10.34 -11.37 -21.41
C ARG A 300 -9.24 -10.44 -20.92
N ARG A 301 -7.99 -10.69 -21.33
CA ARG A 301 -6.82 -9.86 -20.96
C ARG A 301 -6.98 -8.37 -21.27
N VAL A 302 -7.68 -8.04 -22.36
CA VAL A 302 -8.00 -6.65 -22.72
C VAL A 302 -8.82 -5.93 -21.64
N GLN A 303 -9.63 -6.64 -20.86
CA GLN A 303 -10.40 -6.05 -19.77
C GLN A 303 -9.48 -5.62 -18.62
N SER A 304 -8.46 -6.41 -18.29
CA SER A 304 -7.45 -6.03 -17.30
C SER A 304 -6.74 -4.74 -17.75
N ALA A 305 -6.31 -4.66 -19.00
CA ALA A 305 -5.70 -3.45 -19.55
C ALA A 305 -6.65 -2.24 -19.51
N MET A 306 -7.94 -2.41 -19.84
CA MET A 306 -8.94 -1.34 -19.77
C MET A 306 -9.21 -0.83 -18.35
N ILE A 307 -9.08 -1.69 -17.34
CA ILE A 307 -9.23 -1.31 -15.93
C ILE A 307 -8.10 -0.34 -15.53
N ASP A 308 -6.90 -0.53 -16.08
CA ASP A 308 -5.72 0.29 -15.76
C ASP A 308 -5.55 1.53 -16.67
N ASP A 309 -6.30 1.61 -17.78
CA ASP A 309 -6.16 2.59 -18.87
C ASP A 309 -6.35 4.07 -18.45
N ARG A 310 -6.96 4.34 -17.29
CA ARG A 310 -7.20 5.74 -16.85
C ARG A 310 -5.92 6.52 -16.57
N TRP A 311 -4.78 5.85 -16.40
CA TRP A 311 -3.51 6.51 -16.11
C TRP A 311 -2.77 6.99 -17.36
N LEU A 312 -3.07 6.40 -18.53
CA LEU A 312 -2.37 6.71 -19.76
C LEU A 312 -2.83 8.10 -20.28
N PRO A 313 -1.90 8.98 -20.69
CA PRO A 313 -2.27 10.29 -21.19
C PRO A 313 -3.20 10.16 -22.40
N ALA A 314 -4.26 10.96 -22.42
CA ALA A 314 -5.31 10.93 -23.45
C ALA A 314 -4.84 11.31 -24.87
N SER A 315 -3.55 11.52 -25.08
CA SER A 315 -2.93 11.91 -26.35
C SER A 315 -1.71 11.03 -26.63
N GLY A 316 -1.97 9.87 -27.22
CA GLY A 316 -0.95 8.98 -27.74
C GLY A 316 -1.61 7.68 -28.15
N GLY A 317 -1.91 7.52 -29.44
CA GLY A 317 -2.34 6.23 -29.96
C GLY A 317 -1.34 5.16 -29.53
N TYR A 318 -1.83 3.94 -29.29
CA TYR A 318 -1.00 2.75 -29.08
C TYR A 318 0.19 2.83 -30.05
N PRO A 319 1.45 2.85 -29.58
CA PRO A 319 2.58 2.82 -30.49
C PRO A 319 2.48 1.52 -31.29
N ALA A 320 2.10 1.66 -32.55
CA ALA A 320 2.16 0.58 -33.52
C ALA A 320 3.64 0.29 -33.75
N GLY A 321 4.21 -0.60 -32.95
CA GLY A 321 5.62 -1.01 -33.08
C GLY A 321 6.39 -1.07 -31.77
N GLY A 322 5.87 -1.77 -30.78
CA GLY A 322 6.59 -2.16 -29.58
C GLY A 322 5.70 -3.08 -28.78
N GLY A 323 6.00 -4.38 -28.75
CA GLY A 323 5.18 -5.36 -28.05
C GLY A 323 5.11 -5.01 -26.56
N GLN A 324 3.98 -4.46 -26.11
CA GLN A 324 3.66 -4.39 -24.68
C GLN A 324 3.47 -5.83 -24.20
N HIS A 325 4.50 -6.39 -23.60
CA HIS A 325 4.43 -7.71 -22.98
C HIS A 325 3.75 -7.56 -21.61
N PHE A 326 2.43 -7.80 -21.57
CA PHE A 326 1.70 -8.01 -20.33
C PHE A 326 2.15 -9.34 -19.70
N HIS A 327 3.02 -9.25 -18.69
CA HIS A 327 3.43 -10.39 -17.89
C HIS A 327 2.52 -10.53 -16.66
N ASP A 328 1.80 -11.65 -16.60
CA ASP A 328 1.02 -12.07 -15.44
C ASP A 328 1.97 -12.80 -14.46
N ALA A 329 2.08 -12.29 -13.23
CA ALA A 329 2.90 -12.89 -12.17
C ALA A 329 2.15 -13.93 -11.32
N ALA A 330 0.95 -14.36 -11.71
CA ALA A 330 0.21 -15.42 -11.02
C ALA A 330 0.69 -16.83 -11.42
N ALA A 331 1.90 -17.23 -11.00
CA ALA A 331 2.32 -18.63 -11.05
C ALA A 331 1.73 -19.41 -9.86
N GLY A 332 0.50 -19.89 -10.04
CA GLY A 332 -0.19 -20.83 -9.15
C GLY A 332 -0.85 -21.97 -9.91
N GLY A 333 -0.22 -22.44 -11.00
CA GLY A 333 -0.70 -23.57 -11.79
C GLY A 333 -0.36 -24.89 -11.10
N ALA A 334 -1.37 -25.55 -10.54
CA ALA A 334 -1.28 -26.94 -10.09
C ALA A 334 -0.78 -27.83 -11.25
N LEU A 335 0.41 -28.41 -11.08
CA LEU A 335 0.95 -29.47 -11.94
C LEU A 335 0.02 -30.70 -11.87
N ARG A 336 -0.94 -30.78 -12.79
CA ARG A 336 -1.57 -32.06 -13.13
C ARG A 336 -0.58 -32.85 -13.98
N HIS A 337 0.13 -33.77 -13.34
CA HIS A 337 0.81 -34.86 -14.04
C HIS A 337 -0.24 -35.76 -14.70
N SER A 338 -0.37 -35.65 -16.02
CA SER A 338 -0.90 -36.73 -16.86
C SER A 338 0.28 -37.53 -17.41
N SER A 339 0.49 -38.73 -16.87
CA SER A 339 1.45 -39.70 -17.42
C SER A 339 1.05 -40.12 -18.84
N PRO A 340 1.99 -40.28 -19.79
CA PRO A 340 1.72 -40.87 -21.08
C PRO A 340 1.78 -42.40 -20.93
N GLY A 341 0.65 -43.09 -21.12
CA GLY A 341 0.59 -44.54 -21.00
C GLY A 341 -0.30 -45.16 -22.08
N GLY A 342 0.35 -45.87 -23.01
CA GLY A 342 -0.23 -47.03 -23.70
C GLY A 342 -0.91 -46.77 -25.04
N GLY A 343 -0.19 -47.06 -26.14
CA GLY A 343 -0.79 -47.26 -27.45
C GLY A 343 -1.64 -48.55 -27.54
N PRO A 344 -2.40 -48.73 -28.62
CA PRO A 344 -3.33 -49.84 -28.78
C PRO A 344 -2.58 -51.10 -29.24
N GLY A 345 -2.88 -52.24 -28.64
CA GLY A 345 -2.31 -53.53 -29.02
C GLY A 345 -3.21 -54.69 -28.59
N LEU A 346 -3.94 -55.20 -29.58
CA LEU A 346 -4.76 -56.43 -29.67
C LEU A 346 -6.07 -56.49 -28.88
#